data_AF-A0A0A9D680-F1
#
_entry.id   AF-A0A0A9D680-F1
#
_cell.length_a   1.000
_cell.length_b   1.000
_cell.length_c   1.000
_cell.angle_alpha   90.00
_cell.angle_beta   90.00
_cell.angle_gamma   90.00
#
_symmetry.space_group_name_H-M   'P 1'
#
loop_
_entity.id
_entity.type
_entity.pdbx_description
1 polymer ?
#
loop_
_entity_poly.entity_id
_entity_poly.type
_entity_poly.pdbx_seq_one_letter_code
_entity_poly.pdbx_strand_id
1 'polypeptide(L)'
;MQTLLSKEAEALKIPFQFTSVNGRLKTLDFSNLCNILEIKFGEAVAISCALQMHRLLVVDDNVNCAGIAQLQKMANIAQLKQMVSSVYSPASTLNYPQTPSLQCHMLKLLVSFLSAVRVLKPNIMLVMEQDANHNALLFCDRFVEAINYYAALFDSLNAVAAANPRRAAEQTRVERMILGEEIKKTYLYVKESVGMSDMSS
;
A
#
# COMPACT_ATOMS: atom_id res chain seq x y z
N MET A 1 -18.91 11.65 11.74
CA MET A 1 -19.27 11.20 10.37
C MET A 1 -20.72 10.77 10.30
N GLN A 2 -21.16 9.77 11.08
CA GLN A 2 -22.57 9.33 11.13
C GLN A 2 -23.58 10.48 11.25
N THR A 3 -23.41 11.35 12.25
CA THR A 3 -24.31 12.50 12.48
C THR A 3 -24.41 13.46 11.29
N LEU A 4 -23.30 13.69 10.59
CA LEU A 4 -23.26 14.53 9.39
C LEU A 4 -24.01 13.87 8.23
N LEU A 5 -23.78 12.57 8.02
CA LEU A 5 -24.46 11.82 6.97
C LEU A 5 -25.97 11.71 7.21
N SER A 6 -26.39 11.45 8.45
CA SER A 6 -27.80 11.41 8.83
C SER A 6 -28.48 12.77 8.61
N LYS A 7 -27.83 13.86 9.03
CA LYS A 7 -28.36 15.22 8.81
C LYS A 7 -28.52 15.55 7.32
N GLU A 8 -27.55 15.17 6.50
CA GLU A 8 -27.60 15.40 5.06
C GLU A 8 -28.71 14.55 4.40
N ALA A 9 -28.84 13.29 4.80
CA ALA A 9 -29.89 12.41 4.29
C ALA A 9 -31.30 12.91 4.67
N GLU A 10 -31.48 13.42 5.89
CA GLU A 10 -32.72 14.08 6.32
C GLU A 10 -33.04 15.31 5.47
N ALA A 11 -32.04 16.16 5.18
CA ALA A 11 -32.21 17.32 4.32
C ALA A 11 -32.65 16.94 2.90
N LEU A 12 -32.13 15.83 2.37
CA LEU A 12 -32.50 15.27 1.07
C LEU A 12 -33.77 14.40 1.11
N LYS A 13 -34.35 14.16 2.28
CA LYS A 13 -35.51 13.27 2.50
C LYS A 13 -35.28 11.84 2.02
N ILE A 14 -34.05 11.34 2.17
CA ILE A 14 -33.66 9.98 1.78
C ILE A 14 -33.62 9.10 3.04
N PRO A 15 -34.30 7.94 3.05
CA PRO A 15 -34.16 6.97 4.13
C PRO A 15 -32.70 6.51 4.24
N PHE A 16 -32.10 6.62 5.43
CA PHE A 16 -30.68 6.37 5.62
C PHE A 16 -30.40 5.65 6.94
N GLN A 17 -29.55 4.63 6.88
CA GLN A 17 -29.02 3.89 8.03
C GLN A 17 -27.50 3.86 7.93
N PHE A 18 -26.83 4.05 9.07
CA PHE A 18 -25.37 3.96 9.17
C PHE A 18 -25.00 2.94 10.24
N THR A 19 -24.31 1.88 9.84
CA THR A 19 -23.72 0.88 10.75
C THR A 19 -22.20 1.06 10.76
N SER A 20 -21.63 1.27 11.95
CA SER A 20 -20.18 1.39 12.13
C SER A 20 -19.58 0.03 12.46
N VAL A 21 -18.62 -0.43 11.66
CA VAL A 21 -17.82 -1.64 11.95
C VAL A 21 -16.44 -1.21 12.44
N ASN A 22 -16.14 -1.48 13.70
CA ASN A 22 -14.87 -1.10 14.32
C ASN A 22 -13.87 -2.26 14.23
N GLY A 23 -12.73 -2.03 13.57
CA GLY A 23 -11.68 -3.04 13.47
C GLY A 23 -10.58 -2.66 12.48
N ARG A 24 -9.53 -3.47 12.42
CA ARG A 24 -8.51 -3.39 11.38
C ARG A 24 -8.84 -4.40 10.29
N LEU A 25 -8.67 -4.02 9.02
CA LEU A 25 -8.93 -4.91 7.90
C LEU A 25 -8.15 -6.24 8.00
N LYS A 26 -6.92 -6.18 8.54
CA LYS A 26 -6.07 -7.37 8.75
C LYS A 26 -6.60 -8.38 9.78
N THR A 27 -7.42 -7.92 10.72
CA THR A 27 -7.92 -8.71 11.85
C THR A 27 -9.42 -9.00 11.74
N LEU A 28 -10.03 -8.63 10.60
CA LEU A 28 -11.44 -8.83 10.37
C LEU A 28 -11.70 -10.31 10.03
N ASP A 29 -12.73 -10.90 10.62
CA ASP A 29 -13.13 -12.26 10.27
C ASP A 29 -13.90 -12.25 8.94
N PHE A 30 -13.19 -12.59 7.87
CA PHE A 30 -13.75 -12.65 6.52
C PHE A 30 -14.78 -13.77 6.34
N SER A 31 -14.76 -14.81 7.18
CA SER A 31 -15.71 -15.93 7.11
C SER A 31 -17.14 -15.50 7.47
N ASN A 32 -17.26 -14.46 8.29
CA ASN A 32 -18.53 -13.95 8.80
C ASN A 32 -18.88 -12.55 8.25
N LEU A 33 -18.27 -12.16 7.12
CA LEU A 33 -18.34 -10.79 6.59
C LEU A 33 -19.76 -10.31 6.29
N CYS A 34 -20.66 -11.17 5.80
CA CYS A 34 -22.07 -10.81 5.57
C CYS A 34 -22.76 -10.31 6.84
N ASN A 35 -22.56 -11.04 7.95
CA ASN A 35 -23.20 -10.72 9.22
C ASN A 35 -22.55 -9.50 9.87
N ILE A 36 -21.23 -9.36 9.76
CA ILE A 36 -20.49 -8.18 10.24
C ILE A 36 -20.97 -6.91 9.54
N LEU A 37 -21.23 -6.98 8.24
CA LEU A 37 -21.69 -5.85 7.43
C LEU A 37 -23.22 -5.69 7.42
N GLU A 38 -23.95 -6.55 8.14
CA GLU A 38 -25.42 -6.53 8.24
C GLU A 38 -26.13 -6.51 6.87
N ILE A 39 -25.55 -7.15 5.84
CA ILE A 39 -26.10 -7.14 4.47
C ILE A 39 -27.37 -7.98 4.42
N LYS A 40 -28.49 -7.38 4.02
CA LYS A 40 -29.78 -8.09 3.91
C LYS A 40 -29.95 -8.71 2.54
N PHE A 41 -30.74 -9.79 2.49
CA PHE A 41 -31.08 -10.44 1.23
C PHE A 41 -31.91 -9.50 0.34
N GLY A 42 -31.53 -9.37 -0.93
CA GLY A 42 -32.22 -8.54 -1.92
C GLY A 42 -31.75 -7.10 -2.00
N GLU A 43 -30.83 -6.66 -1.13
CA GLU A 43 -30.22 -5.34 -1.23
C GLU A 43 -29.13 -5.32 -2.32
N ALA A 44 -29.05 -4.21 -3.06
CA ALA A 44 -27.92 -3.97 -3.96
C ALA A 44 -26.70 -3.57 -3.13
N VAL A 45 -25.58 -4.24 -3.35
CA VAL A 45 -24.35 -4.05 -2.56
C VAL A 45 -23.30 -3.37 -3.42
N ALA A 46 -22.80 -2.24 -2.93
CA ALA A 46 -21.64 -1.56 -3.49
C ALA A 46 -20.50 -1.56 -2.45
N ILE A 47 -19.30 -1.94 -2.89
CA ILE A 47 -18.11 -1.99 -2.02
C ILE A 47 -17.11 -0.97 -2.53
N SER A 48 -16.65 -0.09 -1.64
CA SER A 48 -15.60 0.90 -1.94
C SER A 48 -14.39 0.63 -1.07
N CYS A 49 -13.26 0.30 -1.71
CA CYS A 49 -11.98 0.06 -1.07
C CYS A 49 -11.00 1.17 -1.49
N ALA A 50 -10.74 2.11 -0.59
CA ALA A 50 -9.84 3.24 -0.83
C ALA A 50 -8.55 3.10 -0.01
N LEU A 51 -7.43 2.85 -0.69
CA LEU A 51 -6.09 2.75 -0.12
C LEU A 51 -6.01 1.76 1.05
N GLN A 52 -6.64 0.59 0.92
CA GLN A 52 -6.69 -0.41 1.99
C GLN A 52 -6.11 -1.78 1.60
N MET A 53 -6.21 -2.18 0.33
CA MET A 53 -5.86 -3.53 -0.12
C MET A 53 -4.35 -3.76 -0.10
N HIS A 54 -3.54 -2.73 -0.37
CA HIS A 54 -2.08 -2.84 -0.26
C HIS A 54 -1.61 -3.26 1.14
N ARG A 55 -2.42 -3.02 2.18
CA ARG A 55 -2.13 -3.45 3.56
C ARG A 55 -2.23 -4.96 3.73
N LEU A 56 -2.98 -5.65 2.87
CA LEU A 56 -3.17 -7.10 2.89
C LEU A 56 -2.10 -7.86 2.12
N LEU A 57 -1.15 -7.14 1.49
CA LEU A 57 -0.01 -7.70 0.78
C LEU A 57 1.15 -8.12 1.72
N VAL A 58 1.01 -7.87 3.03
CA VAL A 58 2.07 -8.18 4.00
C VAL A 58 2.24 -9.69 4.15
N VAL A 59 3.50 -10.11 4.09
CA VAL A 59 3.95 -11.50 4.24
C VAL A 59 3.53 -12.06 5.60
N ASP A 60 2.98 -13.26 5.60
CA ASP A 60 2.67 -14.05 6.80
C ASP A 60 3.98 -14.55 7.43
N ASP A 61 4.30 -14.12 8.64
CA ASP A 61 5.52 -14.48 9.38
C ASP A 61 5.65 -16.01 9.62
N ASN A 62 4.54 -16.76 9.50
CA ASN A 62 4.51 -18.21 9.71
C ASN A 62 4.89 -19.05 8.49
N VAL A 63 4.99 -18.46 7.30
CA VAL A 63 5.56 -19.16 6.15
C VAL A 63 7.08 -19.15 6.33
N ASN A 64 7.76 -20.26 6.01
CA ASN A 64 9.23 -20.35 5.98
C ASN A 64 9.82 -19.45 4.89
N CYS A 65 9.57 -18.14 5.00
CA CYS A 65 10.01 -17.08 4.13
C CYS A 65 11.49 -16.76 4.40
N ALA A 66 12.12 -17.43 5.36
CA ALA A 66 13.56 -17.38 5.60
C ALA A 66 14.36 -17.62 4.31
N GLY A 67 13.92 -18.56 3.46
CA GLY A 67 14.58 -18.81 2.16
C GLY A 67 14.40 -17.66 1.16
N ILE A 68 13.20 -17.07 1.07
CA ILE A 68 12.92 -15.94 0.17
C ILE A 68 13.64 -14.68 0.67
N ALA A 69 13.57 -14.39 1.97
CA ALA A 69 14.25 -13.28 2.60
C ALA A 69 15.79 -13.41 2.47
N GLN A 70 16.34 -14.62 2.61
CA GLN A 70 17.77 -14.87 2.42
C GLN A 70 18.19 -14.69 0.95
N LEU A 71 17.41 -15.19 -0.02
CA LEU A 71 17.68 -14.98 -1.44
C LEU A 71 17.55 -13.51 -1.84
N GLN A 72 16.53 -12.80 -1.35
CA GLN A 72 16.37 -11.36 -1.52
C GLN A 72 17.57 -10.61 -0.92
N LYS A 73 18.04 -11.01 0.27
CA LYS A 73 19.22 -10.42 0.91
C LYS A 73 20.48 -10.63 0.07
N MET A 74 20.71 -11.84 -0.44
CA MET A 74 21.85 -12.15 -1.31
C MET A 74 21.79 -11.35 -2.62
N ALA A 75 20.62 -11.26 -3.25
CA ALA A 75 20.41 -10.51 -4.49
C ALA A 75 20.63 -9.01 -4.28
N ASN A 76 20.10 -8.44 -3.18
CA ASN A 76 20.32 -7.05 -2.82
C ASN A 76 21.81 -6.73 -2.60
N ILE A 77 22.53 -7.59 -1.86
CA ILE A 77 23.98 -7.42 -1.64
C ILE A 77 24.75 -7.49 -2.96
N ALA A 78 24.40 -8.43 -3.84
CA ALA A 78 25.04 -8.54 -5.16
C ALA A 78 24.81 -7.30 -6.02
N GLN A 79 23.57 -6.79 -6.07
CA GLN A 79 23.20 -5.60 -6.83
C GLN A 79 23.92 -4.34 -6.31
N LEU A 80 23.95 -4.15 -4.99
CA LEU A 80 24.68 -3.04 -4.35
C LEU A 80 26.19 -3.10 -4.64
N LYS A 81 26.81 -4.29 -4.56
CA LYS A 81 28.23 -4.47 -4.89
C LYS A 81 28.54 -4.15 -6.36
N GLN A 82 27.67 -4.56 -7.29
CA GLN A 82 27.81 -4.21 -8.70
C GLN A 82 27.71 -2.70 -8.94
N MET A 83 26.75 -2.01 -8.29
CA MET A 83 26.63 -0.56 -8.41
C MET A 83 27.89 0.17 -7.94
N VAL A 84 28.45 -0.22 -6.78
CA VAL A 84 29.68 0.39 -6.24
C VAL A 84 30.90 0.10 -7.13
N SER A 85 30.96 -1.06 -7.78
CA SER A 85 32.06 -1.42 -8.70
C SER A 85 31.96 -0.73 -10.07
N SER A 86 30.78 -0.29 -10.49
CA SER A 86 30.54 0.31 -11.81
C SER A 86 30.89 1.81 -11.91
N VAL A 87 31.42 2.40 -10.84
CA VAL A 87 31.84 3.82 -10.78
C VAL A 87 33.03 4.13 -11.72
N TYR A 88 33.66 3.12 -12.33
CA TYR A 88 34.73 3.28 -13.33
C TYR A 88 34.45 2.56 -14.66
N SER A 89 33.33 2.83 -15.35
CA SER A 89 33.24 2.78 -16.83
C SER A 89 31.83 3.17 -17.33
N PRO A 90 31.68 4.21 -18.17
CA PRO A 90 30.38 4.73 -18.61
C PRO A 90 29.88 4.05 -19.89
N ALA A 91 29.95 2.73 -19.97
CA ALA A 91 29.40 1.99 -21.09
C ALA A 91 29.03 0.57 -20.66
N SER A 92 27.79 0.37 -20.24
CA SER A 92 27.20 -0.98 -20.20
C SER A 92 25.68 -0.88 -20.25
N THR A 93 25.15 -1.41 -21.34
CA THR A 93 23.74 -1.71 -21.57
C THR A 93 23.16 -2.39 -20.33
N LEU A 94 22.09 -1.81 -19.84
CA LEU A 94 21.47 -2.11 -18.56
C LEU A 94 20.72 -3.45 -18.63
N ASN A 95 21.46 -4.55 -18.60
CA ASN A 95 20.91 -5.90 -18.55
C ASN A 95 20.55 -6.23 -17.10
N TYR A 96 19.34 -5.89 -16.68
CA TYR A 96 18.78 -6.43 -15.44
C TYR A 96 18.67 -7.95 -15.57
N PRO A 97 19.23 -8.74 -14.63
CA PRO A 97 18.88 -10.15 -14.53
C PRO A 97 17.37 -10.25 -14.32
N GLN A 98 16.66 -10.94 -15.22
CA GLN A 98 15.25 -11.25 -15.01
C GLN A 98 15.13 -12.09 -13.75
N THR A 99 14.66 -11.48 -12.67
CA THR A 99 14.39 -12.17 -11.42
C THR A 99 13.10 -12.98 -11.57
N PRO A 100 13.05 -14.25 -11.12
CA PRO A 100 11.82 -15.02 -11.14
C PRO A 100 10.77 -14.31 -10.27
N SER A 101 9.59 -14.06 -10.84
CA SER A 101 8.45 -13.46 -10.16
C SER A 101 7.91 -14.41 -9.08
N LEU A 102 8.53 -14.42 -7.89
CA LEU A 102 8.02 -15.11 -6.72
C LEU A 102 6.87 -14.31 -6.09
N GLN A 103 5.72 -14.25 -6.77
CA GLN A 103 4.52 -13.55 -6.30
C GLN A 103 3.38 -14.49 -5.85
N CYS A 104 3.57 -15.81 -5.94
CA CYS A 104 2.46 -16.76 -5.75
C CYS A 104 2.15 -17.17 -4.29
N HIS A 105 2.99 -16.88 -3.29
CA HIS A 105 2.80 -17.41 -1.92
C HIS A 105 2.50 -16.35 -0.84
N MET A 106 2.48 -15.06 -1.19
CA MET A 106 2.49 -13.95 -0.21
C MET A 106 1.12 -13.26 -0.02
N LEU A 107 0.07 -13.71 -0.72
CA LEU A 107 -1.21 -12.98 -0.80
C LEU A 107 -2.37 -13.63 -0.04
N LYS A 108 -2.10 -14.51 0.94
CA LYS A 108 -3.15 -15.30 1.62
C LYS A 108 -4.29 -14.43 2.15
N LEU A 109 -3.96 -13.31 2.79
CA LEU A 109 -4.95 -12.43 3.42
C LEU A 109 -5.76 -11.65 2.38
N LEU A 110 -5.10 -11.15 1.33
CA LEU A 110 -5.77 -10.49 0.21
C LEU A 110 -6.71 -11.46 -0.54
N VAL A 111 -6.25 -12.68 -0.81
CA VAL A 111 -7.06 -13.72 -1.48
C VAL A 111 -8.27 -14.08 -0.62
N SER A 112 -8.08 -14.25 0.69
CA SER A 112 -9.19 -14.51 1.63
C SER A 112 -10.21 -13.37 1.64
N PHE A 113 -9.75 -12.12 1.74
CA PHE A 113 -10.60 -10.93 1.68
C PHE A 113 -11.42 -10.88 0.38
N LEU A 114 -10.77 -11.01 -0.79
CA LEU A 114 -11.44 -10.97 -2.08
C LEU A 114 -12.42 -12.13 -2.27
N SER A 115 -12.11 -13.30 -1.72
CA SER A 115 -13.01 -14.46 -1.72
C SER A 115 -14.27 -14.19 -0.90
N ALA A 116 -14.12 -13.62 0.30
CA ALA A 116 -15.26 -13.22 1.13
C ALA A 116 -16.09 -12.12 0.48
N VAL A 117 -15.45 -11.09 -0.09
CA VAL A 117 -16.14 -10.05 -0.86
C VAL A 117 -16.94 -10.63 -2.02
N ARG A 118 -16.39 -11.63 -2.73
CA ARG A 118 -17.10 -12.32 -3.82
C ARG A 118 -18.36 -13.04 -3.33
N VAL A 119 -18.34 -13.63 -2.13
CA VAL A 119 -19.52 -14.28 -1.52
C VAL A 119 -20.65 -13.27 -1.27
N LEU A 120 -20.33 -12.01 -1.00
CA LEU A 120 -21.31 -10.93 -0.85
C LEU A 120 -22.06 -10.62 -2.15
N LYS A 121 -21.55 -11.09 -3.31
CA LYS A 121 -22.09 -10.80 -4.65
C LYS A 121 -22.33 -9.29 -4.88
N PRO A 122 -21.32 -8.43 -4.70
CA PRO A 122 -21.48 -7.00 -4.92
C PRO A 122 -21.88 -6.72 -6.36
N ASN A 123 -22.77 -5.76 -6.55
CA ASN A 123 -23.12 -5.24 -7.87
C ASN A 123 -21.93 -4.48 -8.46
N ILE A 124 -21.22 -3.70 -7.62
CA ILE A 124 -20.06 -2.91 -8.00
C ILE A 124 -19.02 -2.98 -6.90
N MET A 125 -17.76 -3.15 -7.28
CA MET A 125 -16.60 -2.98 -6.40
C MET A 125 -15.69 -1.90 -6.97
N LEU A 126 -15.51 -0.80 -6.23
CA LEU A 126 -14.59 0.28 -6.54
C LEU A 126 -13.29 0.06 -5.76
N VAL A 127 -12.16 0.04 -6.48
CA VAL A 127 -10.82 -0.09 -5.91
C VAL A 127 -10.03 1.15 -6.28
N MET A 128 -9.52 1.85 -5.26
CA MET A 128 -8.60 2.97 -5.42
C MET A 128 -7.33 2.63 -4.66
N GLU A 129 -6.22 2.46 -5.37
CA GLU A 129 -4.91 2.11 -4.79
C GLU A 129 -3.82 3.01 -5.37
N GLN A 130 -2.67 3.07 -4.70
CA GLN A 130 -1.49 3.75 -5.23
C GLN A 130 -0.96 2.96 -6.43
N ASP A 131 -0.74 3.65 -7.54
CA ASP A 131 -0.17 3.06 -8.75
C ASP A 131 1.37 3.22 -8.72
N ALA A 132 2.02 2.38 -7.92
CA ALA A 132 3.46 2.34 -7.78
C ALA A 132 3.93 0.95 -7.31
N ASN A 133 5.03 0.46 -7.87
CA ASN A 133 5.59 -0.84 -7.47
C ASN A 133 6.49 -0.74 -6.24
N HIS A 134 5.91 -0.32 -5.10
CA HIS A 134 6.63 -0.29 -3.81
C HIS A 134 6.85 -1.68 -3.19
N ASN A 135 6.42 -2.76 -3.85
CA ASN A 135 6.57 -4.13 -3.37
C ASN A 135 7.49 -4.99 -4.27
N ALA A 136 8.36 -4.34 -5.05
CA ALA A 136 9.37 -5.04 -5.84
C ALA A 136 10.29 -5.90 -4.94
N LEU A 137 10.84 -7.00 -5.48
CA LEU A 137 11.67 -7.93 -4.72
C LEU A 137 12.99 -7.30 -4.27
N LEU A 138 13.61 -6.53 -5.17
CA LEU A 138 14.90 -5.88 -4.93
C LEU A 138 14.75 -4.50 -4.31
N PHE A 139 15.68 -4.15 -3.42
CA PHE A 139 15.69 -2.86 -2.74
C PHE A 139 15.88 -1.71 -3.72
N CYS A 140 16.85 -1.79 -4.62
CA CYS A 140 17.14 -0.70 -5.56
C CYS A 140 15.92 -0.39 -6.42
N ASP A 141 15.20 -1.42 -6.87
CA ASP A 141 13.99 -1.25 -7.67
C ASP A 141 12.91 -0.51 -6.87
N ARG A 142 12.65 -0.94 -5.62
CA ARG A 142 11.71 -0.24 -4.72
C ARG A 142 12.13 1.21 -4.44
N PHE A 143 13.43 1.44 -4.25
CA PHE A 143 13.98 2.75 -3.90
C PHE A 143 13.86 3.74 -5.06
N VAL A 144 14.27 3.33 -6.26
CA VAL A 144 14.17 4.15 -7.46
C VAL A 144 12.70 4.44 -7.77
N GLU A 145 11.84 3.42 -7.71
CA GLU A 145 10.40 3.58 -7.91
C GLU A 145 9.79 4.55 -6.90
N ALA A 146 10.08 4.39 -5.60
CA ALA A 146 9.57 5.26 -4.57
C ALA A 146 10.02 6.71 -4.75
N ILE A 147 11.29 6.95 -5.07
CA ILE A 147 11.78 8.32 -5.34
C ILE A 147 11.02 8.95 -6.49
N ASN A 148 10.88 8.24 -7.61
CA ASN A 148 10.18 8.76 -8.79
C ASN A 148 8.71 9.05 -8.47
N TYR A 149 8.04 8.13 -7.77
CA TYR A 149 6.64 8.27 -7.38
C TYR A 149 6.42 9.46 -6.44
N TYR A 150 7.19 9.55 -5.35
CA TYR A 150 7.03 10.66 -4.40
C TYR A 150 7.48 11.99 -5.00
N ALA A 151 8.52 12.04 -5.84
CA ALA A 151 8.91 13.26 -6.55
C ALA A 151 7.74 13.82 -7.36
N ALA A 152 7.05 12.99 -8.14
CA ALA A 152 5.86 13.40 -8.89
C ALA A 152 4.73 13.92 -7.97
N LEU A 153 4.51 13.28 -6.81
CA LEU A 153 3.54 13.77 -5.82
C LEU A 153 3.93 15.13 -5.25
N PHE A 154 5.19 15.33 -4.86
CA PHE A 154 5.68 16.62 -4.37
C PHE A 154 5.57 17.71 -5.44
N ASP A 155 5.92 17.41 -6.69
CA ASP A 155 5.75 18.35 -7.81
C ASP A 155 4.28 18.73 -8.01
N SER A 156 3.37 17.75 -7.91
CA SER A 156 1.93 18.02 -8.01
C SER A 156 1.41 18.90 -6.87
N LEU A 157 1.87 18.68 -5.65
CA LEU A 157 1.52 19.49 -4.48
C LEU A 157 2.08 20.92 -4.61
N ASN A 158 3.33 21.05 -5.04
CA ASN A 158 3.97 22.34 -5.30
C ASN A 158 3.24 23.14 -6.38
N ALA A 159 2.79 22.48 -7.47
CA ALA A 159 2.00 23.12 -8.50
C ALA A 159 0.65 23.65 -7.97
N VAL A 160 -0.03 22.90 -7.10
CA VAL A 160 -1.26 23.34 -6.43
C VAL A 160 -1.02 24.50 -5.48
N ALA A 161 0.10 24.49 -4.75
CA ALA A 161 0.48 25.54 -3.83
C ALA A 161 0.82 26.86 -4.52
N ALA A 162 1.52 26.78 -5.66
CA ALA A 162 1.78 27.92 -6.53
C ALA A 162 0.46 28.57 -7.01
N ALA A 163 -0.55 27.76 -7.30
CA ALA A 163 -1.88 28.24 -7.68
C ALA A 163 -2.71 28.77 -6.49
N ASN A 164 -2.43 28.34 -5.25
CA ASN A 164 -3.16 28.77 -4.06
C ASN A 164 -2.28 28.90 -2.80
N PRO A 165 -1.54 30.02 -2.66
CA PRO A 165 -0.59 30.23 -1.56
C PRO A 165 -1.20 30.21 -0.16
N ARG A 166 -2.52 30.45 -0.03
CA ARG A 166 -3.24 30.42 1.25
C ARG A 166 -3.30 29.03 1.88
N ARG A 167 -2.94 27.98 1.14
CA ARG A 167 -2.94 26.58 1.62
C ARG A 167 -1.54 26.03 1.90
N ALA A 168 -0.49 26.85 1.89
CA ALA A 168 0.88 26.42 2.15
C ALA A 168 1.06 25.66 3.49
N ALA A 169 0.34 26.07 4.53
CA ALA A 169 0.36 25.37 5.83
C ALA A 169 -0.25 23.96 5.75
N GLU A 170 -1.35 23.78 5.02
CA GLU A 170 -1.98 22.48 4.81
C GLU A 170 -1.10 21.56 3.94
N GLN A 171 -0.47 22.10 2.91
CA GLN A 171 0.49 21.35 2.09
C GLN A 171 1.64 20.83 2.95
N THR A 172 2.27 21.73 3.72
CA THR A 172 3.38 21.36 4.62
C THR A 172 2.97 20.25 5.61
N ARG A 173 1.71 20.26 6.05
CA ARG A 173 1.14 19.22 6.92
C ARG A 173 0.94 17.90 6.18
N VAL A 174 0.42 17.92 4.95
CA VAL A 174 0.27 16.73 4.10
C VAL A 174 1.63 16.10 3.79
N GLU A 175 2.61 16.92 3.39
CA GLU A 175 3.96 16.46 3.09
C GLU A 175 4.62 15.79 4.30
N ARG A 176 4.56 16.44 5.48
CA ARG A 176 5.21 15.90 6.68
C ARG A 176 4.46 14.74 7.32
N MET A 177 3.15 14.86 7.49
CA MET A 177 2.37 13.92 8.32
C MET A 177 1.74 12.78 7.52
N ILE A 178 1.63 12.90 6.20
CA ILE A 178 1.08 11.85 5.34
C ILE A 178 2.21 11.25 4.50
N LEU A 179 2.78 12.02 3.57
CA LEU A 179 3.81 11.50 2.67
C LEU A 179 5.07 11.07 3.43
N GLY A 180 5.53 11.87 4.38
CA GLY A 180 6.70 11.55 5.21
C GLY A 180 6.54 10.24 6.00
N GLU A 181 5.34 9.97 6.52
CA GLU A 181 5.06 8.72 7.24
C GLU A 181 4.91 7.52 6.30
N GLU A 182 4.37 7.70 5.08
CA GLU A 182 4.33 6.65 4.06
C GLU A 182 5.72 6.29 3.56
N ILE A 183 6.53 7.30 3.22
CA ILE A 183 7.96 7.18 2.90
C ILE A 183 8.65 6.38 3.99
N LYS A 184 8.55 6.81 5.25
CA LYS A 184 9.19 6.14 6.38
C LYS A 184 8.80 4.66 6.49
N LYS A 185 7.55 4.28 6.21
CA LYS A 185 7.13 2.87 6.18
C LYS A 185 7.80 2.11 5.04
N THR A 186 7.84 2.68 3.83
CA THR A 186 8.54 2.07 2.69
C THR A 186 10.02 1.82 3.01
N TYR A 187 10.68 2.75 3.74
CA TYR A 187 12.09 2.63 4.15
C TYR A 187 12.34 1.76 5.41
N LEU A 188 11.42 1.68 6.36
CA LEU A 188 11.60 0.83 7.56
C LEU A 188 11.59 -0.65 7.22
N TYR A 189 10.74 -1.08 6.28
CA TYR A 189 10.80 -2.44 5.72
C TYR A 189 12.15 -2.75 5.03
N VAL A 190 12.89 -1.73 4.58
CA VAL A 190 14.21 -1.89 3.96
C VAL A 190 15.30 -2.21 4.97
N LYS A 191 15.30 -1.57 6.15
CA LYS A 191 16.35 -1.78 7.16
C LYS A 191 16.35 -3.24 7.68
N GLU A 192 15.15 -3.82 7.86
CA GLU A 192 14.99 -5.23 8.20
C GLU A 192 15.40 -6.16 7.06
N SER A 193 15.08 -5.82 5.80
CA SER A 193 15.43 -6.63 4.61
C SER A 193 16.94 -6.73 4.35
N VAL A 194 17.72 -5.71 4.73
CA VAL A 194 19.19 -5.68 4.53
C VAL A 194 19.94 -6.20 5.77
N GLY A 195 19.27 -6.34 6.92
CA GLY A 195 19.91 -6.76 8.17
C GLY A 195 20.97 -5.77 8.66
N MET A 196 20.73 -4.46 8.46
CA MET A 196 21.52 -3.40 9.10
C MET A 196 21.01 -3.20 10.52
N SER A 197 21.30 -4.16 11.41
CA SER A 197 20.99 -4.04 12.83
C SER A 197 21.90 -3.06 13.56
N ASP A 198 23.14 -2.82 13.13
CA ASP A 198 24.08 -1.97 13.90
C ASP A 198 24.86 -0.99 13.02
N MET A 199 24.37 0.24 12.94
CA MET A 199 25.18 1.46 12.77
C MET A 199 24.41 2.61 13.44
N SER A 200 24.26 2.51 14.75
CA SER A 200 24.09 3.67 15.61
C SER A 200 25.23 3.62 16.64
N SER A 201 26.25 4.41 16.39
CA SER A 201 27.17 4.94 17.38
C SER A 201 27.28 6.43 17.13
#